data_AF-A0A2J8JJ06-F1
#
_entry.id   AF-A0A2J8JJ06-F1
#
_cell.length_a   1.000
_cell.length_b   1.000
_cell.length_c   1.000
_cell.angle_alpha   90.00
_cell.angle_beta   90.00
_cell.angle_gamma   90.00
#
_symmetry.space_group_name_H-M   'P 1'
#
loop_
_entity.id
_entity.type
_entity.pdbx_description
1 polymer ?
#
loop_
_entity_poly.entity_id
_entity_poly.type
_entity_poly.pdbx_seq_one_letter_code
_entity_poly.pdbx_strand_id
1 'polypeptide(L)'
;MGAAVFFGCTFVAFGPAFALFLITVAGDPLRVIILVAGKADEGLASLSEDGRSPISIRQMAYVSGLSFGIISGVFSVINILADALGPGVVGIHGDSPYYFLTSAFLTAAIILLHTFWGVVFFDACERRRYWALGLVVGSHLLTSGLTFLN
;
A
#
# COMPACT_ATOMS: atom_id res chain seq x y z
N MET A 1 8.65 -17.76 21.47
CA MET A 1 8.11 -16.40 21.68
C MET A 1 8.31 -15.54 20.44
N GLY A 2 9.54 -15.37 19.93
CA GLY A 2 9.84 -14.58 18.72
C GLY A 2 8.99 -14.94 17.48
N ALA A 3 8.85 -16.23 17.15
CA ALA A 3 8.00 -16.65 16.01
C ALA A 3 6.54 -16.17 16.11
N ALA A 4 5.94 -16.17 17.31
CA ALA A 4 4.57 -15.70 17.50
C ALA A 4 4.47 -14.17 17.31
N VAL A 5 5.47 -13.42 17.79
CA VAL A 5 5.57 -11.96 17.58
C VAL A 5 5.76 -11.65 16.10
N PHE A 6 6.64 -12.38 15.42
CA PHE A 6 6.87 -12.26 13.98
C PHE A 6 5.57 -12.45 13.18
N PHE A 7 4.87 -13.58 13.36
CA PHE A 7 3.65 -13.84 12.60
C PHE A 7 2.54 -12.85 12.97
N GLY A 8 2.40 -12.49 14.26
CA GLY A 8 1.46 -11.46 14.70
C GLY A 8 1.71 -10.11 14.03
N CYS A 9 2.95 -9.61 14.05
CA CYS A 9 3.32 -8.35 13.42
C CYS A 9 3.18 -8.40 11.89
N THR A 10 3.53 -9.52 11.27
CA THR A 10 3.37 -9.73 9.81
C THR A 10 1.90 -9.65 9.41
N PHE A 11 1.00 -10.30 10.15
CA PHE A 11 -0.43 -10.27 9.84
C PHE A 11 -1.07 -8.92 10.15
N VAL A 12 -0.61 -8.20 11.18
CA VAL A 12 -1.06 -6.82 11.41
C VAL A 12 -0.63 -5.92 10.26
N ALA A 13 0.64 -5.95 9.88
CA ALA A 13 1.20 -5.08 8.84
C ALA A 13 0.61 -5.38 7.45
N PHE A 14 0.65 -6.64 7.02
CA PHE A 14 0.34 -7.01 5.64
C PHE A 14 -1.01 -7.73 5.48
N GLY A 15 -1.69 -8.11 6.56
CA GLY A 15 -2.98 -8.81 6.49
C GLY A 15 -4.04 -8.07 5.66
N PRO A 16 -4.28 -6.76 5.89
CA PRO A 16 -5.20 -5.98 5.07
C PRO A 16 -4.79 -5.96 3.59
N ALA A 17 -3.50 -5.75 3.31
CA ALA A 17 -2.97 -5.69 1.96
C ALA A 17 -3.10 -7.04 1.23
N PHE A 18 -2.82 -8.13 1.94
CA PHE A 18 -2.93 -9.49 1.43
C PHE A 18 -4.39 -9.86 1.13
N ALA A 19 -5.32 -9.51 2.02
CA ALA A 19 -6.74 -9.71 1.79
C ALA A 19 -7.23 -8.92 0.58
N LEU A 20 -6.86 -7.63 0.48
CA LEU A 20 -7.18 -6.79 -0.67
C LEU A 20 -6.62 -7.39 -1.96
N PHE A 21 -5.35 -7.80 -1.99
CA PHE A 21 -4.73 -8.44 -3.14
C PHE A 21 -5.46 -9.72 -3.57
N LEU A 22 -5.74 -10.64 -2.64
CA LEU A 22 -6.42 -11.90 -2.96
C LEU A 22 -7.84 -11.69 -3.50
N ILE A 23 -8.60 -10.77 -2.89
CA ILE A 23 -10.00 -10.55 -3.25
C ILE A 23 -10.14 -9.77 -4.56
N THR A 24 -9.22 -8.85 -4.85
CA THR A 24 -9.39 -7.87 -5.94
C THR A 24 -8.43 -8.04 -7.11
N VAL A 25 -7.23 -8.60 -6.89
CA VAL A 25 -6.16 -8.68 -7.90
C VAL A 25 -5.93 -10.12 -8.37
N ALA A 26 -5.94 -11.09 -7.45
CA ALA A 26 -5.54 -12.46 -7.74
C ALA A 26 -6.47 -13.21 -8.70
N GLY A 27 -7.72 -12.77 -8.86
CA GLY A 27 -8.67 -13.39 -9.79
C GLY A 27 -8.35 -13.19 -11.27
N ASP A 28 -7.61 -12.13 -11.63
CA ASP A 28 -7.32 -11.78 -13.03
C ASP A 28 -5.96 -11.04 -13.16
N PRO A 29 -4.83 -11.69 -12.80
CA PRO A 29 -3.53 -11.01 -12.67
C PRO A 29 -3.00 -10.47 -14.00
N LEU A 30 -3.33 -11.12 -15.12
CA LEU A 30 -2.91 -10.69 -16.47
C LEU A 30 -3.50 -9.32 -16.83
N ARG A 31 -4.75 -9.07 -16.44
CA ARG A 31 -5.40 -7.76 -16.64
C ARG A 31 -4.67 -6.66 -15.89
N VAL A 32 -4.23 -6.94 -14.67
CA VAL A 32 -3.52 -5.97 -13.83
C VAL A 32 -2.11 -5.64 -14.34
N ILE A 33 -1.38 -6.63 -14.87
CA ILE A 33 -0.07 -6.41 -15.47
C ILE A 33 -0.17 -5.50 -16.71
N ILE A 34 -1.17 -5.75 -17.55
CA ILE A 34 -1.44 -4.96 -18.76
C ILE A 34 -1.86 -3.51 -18.41
N LEU A 35 -2.61 -3.33 -17.33
CA LEU A 35 -3.09 -2.04 -16.82
C LEU A 35 -1.96 -1.09 -16.39
N VAL A 36 -0.91 -1.62 -15.76
CA VAL A 36 0.24 -0.82 -15.29
C VAL A 36 1.09 -0.32 -16.46
N ALA A 37 1.06 -1.02 -17.59
CA ALA A 37 1.79 -0.65 -18.79
C ALA A 37 1.10 0.46 -19.60
N GLY A 38 0.51 1.49 -18.94
CA GLY A 38 -0.53 2.43 -19.43
C GLY A 38 -0.45 3.06 -20.83
N LYS A 39 0.63 2.87 -21.60
CA LYS A 39 0.66 3.04 -23.06
C LYS A 39 0.01 1.89 -23.84
N ALA A 40 -0.12 0.73 -23.20
CA ALA A 40 -0.77 -0.44 -23.74
C ALA A 40 -2.29 -0.27 -23.80
N ASP A 41 -2.92 0.54 -22.94
CA ASP A 41 -4.39 0.68 -22.93
C ASP A 41 -4.91 1.34 -24.21
N GLU A 42 -4.25 2.40 -24.72
CA GLU A 42 -4.56 2.99 -26.04
C GLU A 42 -4.28 2.02 -27.20
N GLY A 43 -3.17 1.25 -27.11
CA GLY A 43 -2.81 0.23 -28.10
C GLY A 43 -3.74 -1.00 -28.09
N LEU A 44 -4.28 -1.38 -26.93
CA LEU A 44 -5.19 -2.50 -26.76
C LEU A 44 -6.63 -2.11 -27.06
N ALA A 45 -7.05 -0.89 -26.72
CA ALA A 45 -8.37 -0.37 -27.08
C ALA A 45 -8.53 -0.23 -28.60
N SER A 46 -7.44 0.08 -29.32
CA SER A 46 -7.43 0.10 -30.79
C SER A 46 -7.33 -1.28 -31.45
N LEU A 47 -6.91 -2.31 -30.71
CA LEU A 47 -6.85 -3.71 -31.16
C LEU A 47 -8.01 -4.59 -30.68
N SER A 48 -8.85 -4.10 -29.75
CA SER A 48 -10.00 -4.82 -29.21
C SER A 48 -11.22 -4.66 -30.13
N GLU A 49 -11.79 -5.77 -30.59
CA GLU A 49 -12.95 -5.80 -31.49
C GLU A 49 -14.21 -5.09 -30.94
N ASP A 50 -14.29 -4.85 -29.62
CA ASP A 50 -15.44 -4.24 -28.94
C ASP A 50 -15.30 -2.73 -28.67
N GLY A 51 -14.14 -2.11 -28.96
CA GLY A 51 -13.90 -0.66 -28.75
C GLY A 51 -14.04 -0.16 -27.29
N ARG A 52 -14.18 -1.06 -26.32
CA ARG A 52 -14.22 -0.76 -24.89
C ARG A 52 -12.85 -1.07 -24.29
N SER A 53 -12.32 -0.14 -23.49
CA SER A 53 -11.14 -0.43 -22.68
C SER A 53 -11.47 -1.63 -21.77
N PRO A 54 -10.61 -2.68 -21.73
CA PRO A 54 -10.89 -3.87 -20.95
C PRO A 54 -10.93 -3.60 -19.44
N ILE A 55 -10.48 -2.41 -18.98
CA ILE A 55 -10.35 -2.05 -17.57
C ILE A 55 -10.74 -0.59 -17.32
N SER A 56 -11.32 -0.32 -16.14
CA SER A 56 -11.67 1.02 -15.67
C SER A 56 -10.47 1.74 -15.03
N ILE A 57 -10.30 3.04 -15.32
CA ILE A 57 -9.34 3.95 -14.66
C ILE A 57 -9.35 3.83 -13.13
N ARG A 58 -10.52 3.52 -12.54
CA ARG A 58 -10.69 3.35 -11.09
C ARG A 58 -9.97 2.12 -10.55
N GLN A 59 -9.98 1.03 -11.31
CA GLN A 59 -9.27 -0.19 -10.94
C GLN A 59 -7.76 0.03 -11.04
N MET A 60 -7.28 0.79 -12.02
CA MET A 60 -5.88 1.18 -12.12
C MET A 60 -5.44 2.03 -10.94
N ALA A 61 -6.23 3.05 -10.58
CA ALA A 61 -5.96 3.92 -9.46
C ALA A 61 -5.83 3.14 -8.14
N TYR A 62 -6.76 2.21 -7.92
CA TYR A 62 -6.76 1.33 -6.75
C TYR A 62 -5.53 0.42 -6.71
N VAL A 63 -5.24 -0.29 -7.81
CA VAL A 63 -4.07 -1.19 -7.90
C VAL A 63 -2.77 -0.41 -7.70
N SER A 64 -2.65 0.76 -8.32
CA SER A 64 -1.47 1.62 -8.19
C SER A 64 -1.27 2.07 -6.74
N GLY A 65 -2.33 2.52 -6.06
CA GLY A 65 -2.26 2.87 -4.65
C GLY A 65 -1.86 1.69 -3.77
N LEU A 66 -2.48 0.52 -3.99
CA LEU A 66 -2.18 -0.70 -3.25
C LEU A 66 -0.73 -1.15 -3.44
N SER A 67 -0.18 -1.09 -4.66
CA SER A 67 1.20 -1.49 -4.94
C SER A 67 2.22 -0.54 -4.29
N PHE A 68 1.98 0.78 -4.34
CA PHE A 68 2.76 1.76 -3.59
C PHE A 68 2.72 1.51 -2.09
N GLY A 69 1.54 1.21 -1.55
CA GLY A 69 1.37 0.85 -0.16
C GLY A 69 2.19 -0.36 0.23
N ILE A 70 2.04 -1.48 -0.48
CA ILE A 70 2.74 -2.73 -0.21
C ILE A 70 4.25 -2.53 -0.24
N ILE A 71 4.80 -1.92 -1.30
CA ILE A 71 6.26 -1.77 -1.41
C ILE A 71 6.80 -0.84 -0.33
N SER A 72 6.13 0.29 -0.06
CA SER A 72 6.46 1.21 1.03
C SER A 72 6.47 0.49 2.39
N GLY A 73 5.44 -0.33 2.64
CA GLY A 73 5.34 -1.10 3.86
C GLY A 73 6.43 -2.17 4.00
N VAL A 74 6.78 -2.86 2.91
CA VAL A 74 7.91 -3.82 2.89
C VAL A 74 9.21 -3.11 3.25
N PHE A 75 9.54 -1.99 2.61
CA PHE A 75 10.74 -1.21 2.94
C PHE A 75 10.73 -0.72 4.40
N SER A 76 9.56 -0.40 4.95
CA SER A 76 9.42 0.09 6.32
C SER A 76 9.65 -0.97 7.39
N VAL A 77 9.25 -2.22 7.19
CA VAL A 77 9.18 -3.21 8.28
C VAL A 77 9.99 -4.48 8.05
N ILE A 78 10.46 -4.79 6.84
CA ILE A 78 11.05 -6.11 6.55
C ILE A 78 12.27 -6.45 7.44
N ASN A 79 13.14 -5.47 7.67
CA ASN A 79 14.32 -5.66 8.52
C ASN A 79 13.94 -5.77 10.00
N ILE A 80 13.05 -4.89 10.47
CA ILE A 80 12.53 -4.90 11.85
C ILE A 80 11.83 -6.23 12.15
N LEU A 81 11.08 -6.76 11.18
CA LEU A 81 10.36 -8.01 11.32
C LEU A 81 11.33 -9.20 11.39
N ALA A 82 12.44 -9.16 10.65
CA ALA A 82 13.51 -10.15 10.79
C ALA A 82 14.08 -10.19 12.21
N ASP A 83 14.29 -9.01 12.84
CA ASP A 83 14.78 -8.92 14.22
C ASP A 83 13.78 -9.51 15.24
N ALA A 84 12.47 -9.40 14.96
CA ALA A 84 11.42 -9.93 15.83
C ALA A 84 11.39 -11.47 15.94
N LEU A 85 12.11 -12.19 15.07
CA LEU A 85 12.26 -13.66 15.18
C LEU A 85 13.12 -14.06 16.39
N GLY A 86 13.96 -13.15 16.89
CA GLY A 86 14.80 -13.38 18.05
C GLY A 86 14.02 -13.64 19.34
N PRO A 87 14.67 -14.19 20.38
CA PRO A 87 14.04 -14.40 21.68
C PRO A 87 13.84 -13.10 22.47
N GLY A 88 14.52 -12.02 22.10
CA GLY A 88 14.48 -10.72 22.79
C GLY A 88 13.40 -9.78 22.24
N VAL A 89 13.00 -8.82 23.08
CA VAL A 89 12.18 -7.66 22.70
C VAL A 89 13.00 -6.39 22.86
N VAL A 90 12.65 -5.33 22.11
CA VAL A 90 13.24 -4.00 22.26
C VAL A 90 13.01 -3.47 23.68
N GLY A 91 13.97 -2.71 24.22
CA GLY A 91 13.82 -2.03 25.51
C GLY A 91 14.99 -2.13 26.49
N ILE A 92 16.10 -2.80 26.14
CA ILE A 92 17.27 -2.88 27.04
C ILE A 92 17.89 -1.51 27.37
N HIS A 93 17.76 -0.54 26.46
CA HIS A 93 18.23 0.85 26.64
C HIS A 93 17.10 1.83 27.03
N GLY A 94 15.94 1.33 27.49
CA GLY A 94 14.80 2.16 27.88
C GLY A 94 13.78 2.45 26.77
N ASP A 95 13.96 1.85 25.59
CA ASP A 95 12.99 1.92 24.49
C ASP A 95 11.69 1.17 24.81
N SER A 96 10.62 1.45 24.06
CA SER A 96 9.32 0.80 24.27
C SER A 96 9.34 -0.69 23.88
N PRO A 97 8.82 -1.60 24.73
CA PRO A 97 8.68 -3.01 24.39
C PRO A 97 7.61 -3.26 23.30
N TYR A 98 6.76 -2.25 23.01
CA TYR A 98 5.74 -2.31 21.97
C TYR A 98 6.25 -1.90 20.58
N TYR A 99 7.56 -1.73 20.41
CA TYR A 99 8.18 -1.27 19.17
C TYR A 99 7.69 -2.05 17.94
N PHE A 100 7.83 -3.38 17.94
CA PHE A 100 7.43 -4.23 16.82
C PHE A 100 5.94 -4.10 16.47
N LEU A 101 5.09 -4.07 17.49
CA LEU A 101 3.64 -3.96 17.30
C LEU A 101 3.25 -2.58 16.75
N THR A 102 3.88 -1.52 17.26
CA THR A 102 3.66 -0.14 16.81
C THR A 102 4.11 0.03 15.36
N SER A 103 5.29 -0.48 15.01
CA SER A 103 5.78 -0.51 13.62
C SER A 103 4.79 -1.25 12.71
N ALA A 104 4.29 -2.42 13.12
CA ALA A 104 3.35 -3.18 12.31
C ALA A 104 2.03 -2.44 12.05
N PHE A 105 1.42 -1.82 13.07
CA PHE A 105 0.20 -1.02 12.88
C PHE A 105 0.45 0.22 12.02
N LEU A 106 1.59 0.88 12.20
CA LEU A 106 1.97 2.03 11.38
C LEU A 106 2.14 1.62 9.91
N THR A 107 2.81 0.49 9.65
CA THR A 107 2.95 -0.07 8.30
C THR A 107 1.58 -0.38 7.68
N ALA A 108 0.67 -1.00 8.43
CA ALA A 108 -0.68 -1.28 7.94
C ALA A 108 -1.44 0.01 7.57
N ALA A 109 -1.34 1.04 8.43
CA ALA A 109 -1.93 2.33 8.18
C ALA A 109 -1.38 2.98 6.90
N ILE A 110 -0.05 2.95 6.69
CA ILE A 110 0.59 3.49 5.49
C ILE A 110 0.15 2.72 4.22
N ILE A 111 0.04 1.39 4.28
CA ILE A 111 -0.43 0.60 3.13
C ILE A 111 -1.86 0.97 2.74
N LEU A 112 -2.78 1.03 3.72
CA LEU A 112 -4.16 1.42 3.48
C LEU A 112 -4.27 2.86 2.97
N LEU A 113 -3.47 3.76 3.54
CA LEU A 113 -3.51 5.16 3.18
C LEU A 113 -2.96 5.42 1.77
N HIS A 114 -1.91 4.71 1.34
CA HIS A 114 -1.49 4.72 -0.07
C HIS A 114 -2.56 4.18 -1.01
N THR A 115 -3.31 3.16 -0.59
CA THR A 115 -4.45 2.64 -1.36
C THR A 115 -5.51 3.73 -1.56
N PHE A 116 -5.88 4.44 -0.49
CA PHE A 116 -6.86 5.54 -0.57
C PHE A 116 -6.33 6.75 -1.34
N TRP A 117 -5.08 7.15 -1.10
CA TRP A 117 -4.43 8.24 -1.84
C TRP A 117 -4.38 7.94 -3.32
N GLY A 118 -4.05 6.72 -3.74
CA GLY A 118 -4.07 6.33 -5.15
C GLY A 118 -5.43 6.60 -5.79
N VAL A 119 -6.51 6.13 -5.17
CA VAL A 119 -7.88 6.36 -5.69
C VAL A 119 -8.22 7.85 -5.78
N VAL A 120 -7.98 8.62 -4.71
CA VAL A 120 -8.29 10.05 -4.67
C VAL A 120 -7.43 10.85 -5.65
N PHE A 121 -6.14 10.49 -5.77
CA PHE A 121 -5.20 11.15 -6.66
C PHE A 121 -5.62 11.03 -8.12
N PHE A 122 -5.91 9.81 -8.58
CA PHE A 122 -6.34 9.58 -9.97
C PHE A 122 -7.72 10.20 -10.26
N ASP A 123 -8.70 10.13 -9.35
CA ASP A 123 -10.00 10.83 -9.53
C ASP A 123 -9.82 12.36 -9.58
N ALA A 124 -8.93 12.91 -8.76
CA ALA A 124 -8.61 14.34 -8.77
C ALA A 124 -7.93 14.77 -10.08
N CYS A 125 -7.02 13.94 -10.62
CA CYS A 125 -6.40 14.15 -11.93
C CYS A 125 -7.43 14.12 -13.07
N GLU A 126 -8.31 13.12 -13.09
CA GLU A 126 -9.35 12.96 -14.11
C GLU A 126 -10.32 14.15 -14.13
N ARG A 127 -10.74 14.61 -12.95
CA ARG A 127 -11.67 15.74 -12.80
C ARG A 127 -11.00 17.11 -12.76
N ARG A 128 -9.68 17.19 -12.93
CA ARG A 128 -8.87 18.42 -12.79
C ARG A 128 -9.12 19.18 -11.47
N ARG A 129 -9.35 18.46 -10.37
CA ARG A 129 -9.62 19.03 -9.03
C ARG A 129 -8.32 19.21 -8.25
N TYR A 130 -7.56 20.26 -8.59
CA TYR A 130 -6.22 20.50 -8.02
C TYR A 130 -6.18 20.64 -6.49
N TRP A 131 -7.25 21.13 -5.86
CA TRP A 131 -7.31 21.22 -4.40
C TRP A 131 -7.27 19.83 -3.74
N ALA A 132 -7.89 18.81 -4.36
CA ALA A 132 -7.89 17.45 -3.83
C ALA A 132 -6.50 16.79 -3.98
N LEU A 133 -5.78 17.09 -5.07
CA LEU A 133 -4.37 16.73 -5.22
C LEU A 133 -3.52 17.34 -4.09
N GLY A 134 -3.71 18.63 -3.81
CA GLY A 134 -3.03 19.32 -2.71
C GLY A 134 -3.30 18.65 -1.35
N LEU A 135 -4.53 18.19 -1.10
CA LEU A 135 -4.87 17.46 0.12
C LEU A 135 -4.22 16.07 0.21
N VAL A 136 -4.11 15.33 -0.90
CA VAL A 136 -3.39 14.05 -0.93
C VAL A 136 -1.93 14.26 -0.54
N VAL A 137 -1.25 15.22 -1.18
CA VAL A 137 0.15 15.55 -0.86
C VAL A 137 0.29 16.05 0.58
N GLY A 138 -0.58 16.96 1.01
CA GLY A 138 -0.56 17.51 2.36
C GLY A 138 -0.80 16.46 3.44
N SER A 139 -1.76 15.54 3.23
CA SER A 139 -2.01 14.44 4.16
C SER A 139 -0.85 13.44 4.20
N HIS A 140 -0.19 13.18 3.07
CA HIS A 140 1.03 12.36 3.03
C HIS A 140 2.16 12.97 3.86
N LEU A 141 2.44 14.26 3.65
CA LEU A 141 3.45 14.99 4.43
C LEU A 141 3.09 15.04 5.91
N LEU A 142 1.81 15.25 6.24
CA LEU A 142 1.33 15.24 7.61
C LEU A 142 1.59 13.89 8.27
N THR A 143 1.22 12.78 7.62
CA THR A 143 1.47 11.45 8.19
C THR A 143 2.95 11.16 8.38
N SER A 144 3.81 11.54 7.43
CA SER A 144 5.26 11.43 7.61
C SER A 144 5.76 12.31 8.76
N GLY A 145 5.26 13.55 8.87
CA GLY A 145 5.61 14.46 9.96
C GLY A 145 5.19 13.93 11.33
N LEU A 146 4.02 13.30 11.43
CA LEU A 146 3.55 12.67 12.67
C LEU A 146 4.46 11.51 13.10
N THR A 147 5.08 10.80 12.16
CA THR A 147 6.03 9.72 12.51
C THR A 147 7.35 10.21 13.12
N PHE A 148 7.67 11.51 13.02
CA PHE A 148 8.83 12.08 13.72
C PHE A 148 8.61 12.28 15.23
N LEU A 149 7.37 12.09 15.70
CA LEU A 149 7.00 12.13 17.11
C LEU A 149 6.98 10.73 17.75
N ASN A 150 7.33 9.69 16.98
CA ASN A 150 7.34 8.30 17.41
C ASN A 150 8.66 7.89 18.06
#